data_AF-A0A934VP36-F1
#
_entry.id   AF-A0A934VP36-F1
#
_cell.length_a   1.000
_cell.length_b   1.000
_cell.length_c   1.000
_cell.angle_alpha   90.00
_cell.angle_beta   90.00
_cell.angle_gamma   90.00
#
_symmetry.space_group_name_H-M   'P 1'
#
loop_
_entity.id
_entity.type
_entity.pdbx_description
1 polymer ?
#
loop_
_entity_poly.entity_id
_entity_poly.type
_entity_poly.pdbx_seq_one_letter_code
_entity_poly.pdbx_strand_id
1 'polypeptide(L)'
;MTSEEFQPLFDREVVCPLVEIGFQQRGQSLFWRDEISTFGLIRLGGRNQKPGHICHVACFRHNFLRDLNEKIPSSPPTEVFTYPYKFLPSGSSVVQPYTPQNLNYDKEYLDYTGHQDDIIRSLQDLQSRVSDVLLPYARSLSPETAYEQILNNQEYAWIEKIWLADYESTLQNNKA
;
A
#
# COMPACT_ATOMS: atom_id res chain seq x y z
N MET A 1 -12.40 -1.86 23.60
CA MET A 1 -10.94 -1.92 23.87
C MET A 1 -10.36 -0.52 23.70
N THR A 2 -9.37 -0.15 24.51
CA THR A 2 -8.60 1.10 24.38
C THR A 2 -7.52 0.97 23.31
N SER A 3 -6.93 2.10 22.88
CA SER A 3 -5.81 2.05 21.93
C SER A 3 -4.57 1.36 22.51
N GLU A 4 -4.37 1.42 23.83
CA GLU A 4 -3.24 0.79 24.53
C GLU A 4 -3.39 -0.72 24.58
N GLU A 5 -4.62 -1.21 24.76
CA GLU A 5 -4.94 -2.65 24.71
C GLU A 5 -4.93 -3.19 23.28
N PHE A 6 -5.29 -2.36 22.29
CA PHE A 6 -5.32 -2.74 20.88
C PHE A 6 -3.92 -2.93 20.29
N GLN A 7 -2.96 -2.06 20.65
CA GLN A 7 -1.64 -2.06 20.01
C GLN A 7 -0.90 -3.41 20.15
N PRO A 8 -0.84 -4.07 21.33
CA PRO A 8 -0.26 -5.40 21.45
C PRO A 8 -0.91 -6.47 20.57
N LEU A 9 -2.22 -6.39 20.34
CA LEU A 9 -2.93 -7.32 19.44
C LEU A 9 -2.55 -7.05 17.98
N PHE A 10 -2.52 -5.78 17.57
CA PHE A 10 -2.07 -5.41 16.22
C PHE A 10 -0.62 -5.84 15.98
N ASP A 11 0.24 -5.66 16.98
CA ASP A 11 1.65 -6.05 16.88
C ASP A 11 1.78 -7.57 16.72
N ARG A 12 1.06 -8.34 17.55
CA ARG A 12 1.09 -9.80 17.51
C ARG A 12 0.50 -10.39 16.22
N GLU A 13 -0.67 -9.91 15.80
CA GLU A 13 -1.42 -10.53 14.70
C GLU A 13 -1.05 -9.98 13.32
N VAL A 14 -0.49 -8.76 13.24
CA VAL A 14 -0.18 -8.10 11.95
C VAL A 14 1.30 -7.75 11.82
N VAL A 15 1.87 -7.00 12.77
CA VAL A 15 3.24 -6.49 12.62
C VAL A 15 4.26 -7.62 12.63
N CYS A 16 4.28 -8.45 13.67
CA CYS A 16 5.26 -9.52 13.81
C CYS A 16 5.23 -10.50 12.61
N PRO A 17 4.07 -11.04 12.20
CA PRO A 17 4.01 -11.93 11.04
C PRO A 17 4.46 -11.28 9.73
N LEU A 18 4.11 -10.00 9.50
CA LEU A 18 4.56 -9.29 8.30
C LEU A 18 6.06 -8.98 8.35
N VAL A 19 6.62 -8.67 9.51
CA VAL A 19 8.06 -8.48 9.68
C VAL A 19 8.83 -9.77 9.40
N GLU A 20 8.30 -10.93 9.81
CA GLU A 20 8.90 -12.24 9.54
C GLU A 20 9.06 -12.52 8.03
N ILE A 21 8.18 -11.97 7.19
CA ILE A 21 8.25 -12.10 5.72
C ILE A 21 8.95 -10.91 5.04
N GLY A 22 9.64 -10.06 5.82
CA GLY A 22 10.52 -9.00 5.31
C GLY A 22 9.93 -7.60 5.28
N PHE A 23 8.77 -7.36 5.89
CA PHE A 23 8.32 -5.99 6.12
C PHE A 23 9.18 -5.30 7.20
N GLN A 24 9.26 -3.98 7.10
CA GLN A 24 9.88 -3.10 8.08
C GLN A 24 8.85 -2.11 8.60
N GLN A 25 8.80 -1.94 9.91
CA GLN A 25 7.95 -0.95 10.54
C GLN A 25 8.60 0.44 10.48
N ARG A 26 7.81 1.43 10.05
CA ARG A 26 8.20 2.84 10.13
C ARG A 26 7.05 3.67 10.69
N GLY A 27 7.22 4.12 11.94
CA GLY A 27 6.11 4.67 12.72
C GLY A 27 5.05 3.60 12.93
N GLN A 28 3.81 3.87 12.51
CA GLN A 28 2.72 2.90 12.61
C GLN A 28 2.37 2.21 11.28
N SER A 29 3.20 2.39 10.25
CA SER A 29 3.04 1.79 8.92
C SER A 29 4.06 0.68 8.71
N LEU A 30 3.74 -0.26 7.84
CA LEU A 30 4.62 -1.38 7.47
C LEU A 30 4.97 -1.29 5.99
N PHE A 31 6.24 -1.50 5.66
CA PHE A 31 6.74 -1.41 4.28
C PHE A 31 7.55 -2.64 3.93
N TRP A 32 7.26 -3.22 2.78
CA TRP A 32 8.12 -4.21 2.13
C TRP A 32 8.76 -3.53 0.92
N ARG A 33 10.07 -3.75 0.71
CA ARG A 33 10.80 -3.18 -0.42
C ARG A 33 11.89 -4.14 -0.86
N ASP A 34 11.97 -4.38 -2.16
CA ASP A 34 13.10 -5.02 -2.83
C ASP A 34 13.80 -4.03 -3.76
N GLU A 35 14.62 -4.52 -4.70
CA GLU A 35 15.30 -3.66 -5.69
C GLU A 35 14.32 -3.01 -6.68
N ILE A 36 13.21 -3.67 -6.98
CA ILE A 36 12.31 -3.29 -8.08
C ILE A 36 11.14 -2.44 -7.58
N SER A 37 10.60 -2.75 -6.41
CA SER A 37 9.31 -2.26 -5.97
C SER A 37 9.21 -2.06 -4.46
N THR A 38 8.19 -1.29 -4.08
CA THR A 38 7.82 -1.00 -2.69
C THR A 38 6.33 -1.27 -2.53
N PHE A 39 5.99 -2.02 -1.49
CA PHE A 39 4.64 -2.20 -0.99
C PHE A 39 4.53 -1.59 0.41
N GLY A 40 3.43 -0.90 0.71
CA GLY A 40 3.21 -0.26 2.01
C GLY A 40 1.80 -0.50 2.54
N LEU A 41 1.68 -1.00 3.76
CA LEU A 41 0.45 -0.89 4.55
C LEU A 41 0.56 0.38 5.41
N ILE A 42 -0.05 1.45 4.91
CA ILE A 42 0.11 2.80 5.46
C ILE A 42 -1.01 3.11 6.45
N ARG A 43 -0.66 3.41 7.70
CA ARG A 43 -1.60 3.92 8.72
C ARG A 43 -1.79 5.42 8.57
N LEU A 44 -3.04 5.82 8.40
CA LEU A 44 -3.44 7.19 8.14
C LEU A 44 -3.76 7.91 9.45
N GLY A 45 -3.16 9.09 9.63
CA GLY A 45 -3.41 9.98 10.77
C GLY A 45 -4.23 11.22 10.41
N GLY A 46 -4.16 12.23 11.28
CA GLY A 46 -4.76 13.55 11.08
C GLY A 46 -6.27 13.48 10.87
N ARG A 47 -6.76 14.00 9.73
CA ARG A 47 -8.20 14.02 9.38
C ARG A 47 -8.86 12.63 9.29
N ASN A 48 -8.07 11.56 9.26
CA ASN A 48 -8.57 10.18 9.22
C ASN A 48 -8.58 9.52 10.61
N GLN A 49 -8.19 10.23 11.68
CA GLN A 49 -8.28 9.69 13.03
C GLN A 49 -9.73 9.69 13.50
N LYS A 50 -10.19 8.54 13.98
CA LYS A 50 -11.50 8.35 14.60
C LYS A 50 -11.32 7.55 15.88
N PRO A 51 -11.91 7.96 17.03
CA PRO A 51 -11.85 7.18 18.26
C PRO A 51 -12.30 5.74 18.03
N GLY A 52 -11.58 4.78 18.59
CA GLY A 52 -11.94 3.36 18.45
C GLY A 52 -11.59 2.73 17.11
N HIS A 53 -10.96 3.47 16.19
CA HIS A 53 -10.63 2.97 14.86
C HIS A 53 -9.18 3.23 14.49
N ILE A 54 -8.66 2.40 13.60
CA ILE A 54 -7.45 2.66 12.83
C ILE A 54 -7.84 2.81 11.36
N CYS A 55 -7.15 3.68 10.64
CA CYS A 55 -7.40 3.89 9.22
C CYS A 55 -6.18 3.47 8.40
N HIS A 56 -6.37 2.65 7.37
CA HIS A 56 -5.29 2.09 6.57
C HIS A 56 -5.58 2.12 5.08
N VAL A 57 -4.50 2.06 4.30
CA VAL A 57 -4.52 1.81 2.86
C VAL A 57 -3.28 0.98 2.50
N ALA A 58 -3.45 -0.01 1.64
CA ALA A 58 -2.34 -0.77 1.07
C ALA A 58 -1.92 -0.12 -0.25
N CYS A 59 -0.63 0.06 -0.47
CA CYS A 59 -0.10 0.84 -1.58
C CYS A 59 1.05 0.10 -2.27
N PHE A 60 1.13 0.19 -3.60
CA PHE A 60 2.22 -0.37 -4.38
C PHE A 60 2.79 0.63 -5.39
N ARG A 61 4.12 0.59 -5.56
CA ARG A 61 4.85 1.35 -6.55
C ARG A 61 6.12 0.63 -6.99
N HIS A 62 6.58 0.91 -8.20
CA HIS A 62 7.96 0.63 -8.58
C HIS A 62 8.91 1.67 -7.95
N ASN A 63 10.13 1.23 -7.64
CA ASN A 63 11.11 2.03 -6.90
C ASN A 63 11.70 3.18 -7.72
N PHE A 64 11.76 3.05 -9.04
CA PHE A 64 12.31 4.06 -9.95
C PHE A 64 11.36 5.24 -10.18
N LEU A 65 10.10 5.14 -9.76
CA LEU A 65 9.14 6.22 -9.94
C LEU A 65 9.57 7.44 -9.09
N ARG A 66 9.33 8.63 -9.61
CA ARG A 66 9.44 9.87 -8.84
C ARG A 66 8.24 10.07 -7.91
N ASP A 67 8.40 10.89 -6.88
CA ASP A 67 7.35 11.32 -5.96
C ASP A 67 6.74 12.67 -6.38
N LEU A 68 5.90 13.26 -5.52
CA LEU A 68 5.28 14.57 -5.77
C LEU A 68 6.30 15.74 -5.82
N ASN A 69 7.55 15.53 -5.38
CA ASN A 69 8.64 16.49 -5.50
C ASN A 69 9.54 16.19 -6.70
N GLU A 70 9.10 15.32 -7.60
CA GLU A 70 9.83 14.86 -8.78
C GLU A 70 11.17 14.16 -8.44
N LYS A 71 11.27 13.53 -7.26
CA LYS A 71 12.48 12.81 -6.84
C LYS A 71 12.19 11.33 -6.65
N ILE A 72 13.18 10.49 -6.95
CA ILE A 72 13.11 9.06 -6.62
C ILE A 72 13.36 8.91 -5.10
N PRO A 73 12.40 8.37 -4.32
CA PRO A 73 12.57 8.25 -2.89
C PRO A 73 13.66 7.26 -2.50
N SER A 74 14.61 7.71 -1.67
CA SER A 74 15.65 6.84 -1.08
C SER A 74 15.07 5.83 -0.07
N SER A 75 13.89 6.10 0.49
CA SER A 75 13.16 5.21 1.41
C SER A 75 11.69 5.10 1.01
N PRO A 76 10.95 4.05 1.44
CA PRO A 76 9.52 3.93 1.15
C PRO A 76 8.75 5.21 1.50
N PRO A 77 8.02 5.85 0.58
CA PRO A 77 7.29 7.07 0.90
C PRO A 77 6.10 6.77 1.84
N THR A 78 5.80 7.67 2.77
CA THR A 78 4.57 7.57 3.59
C THR A 78 3.38 8.29 2.96
N GLU A 79 3.62 9.10 1.93
CA GLU A 79 2.58 9.85 1.24
C GLU A 79 1.91 8.96 0.19
N VAL A 80 0.65 8.62 0.45
CA VAL A 80 -0.17 7.71 -0.37
C VAL A 80 -0.30 8.20 -1.82
N PHE A 81 -0.36 9.52 -2.03
CA PHE A 81 -0.48 10.12 -3.36
C PHE A 81 0.71 9.81 -4.29
N THR A 82 1.85 9.40 -3.73
CA THR A 82 3.03 9.02 -4.51
C THR A 82 2.94 7.59 -5.08
N TYR A 83 1.91 6.83 -4.70
CA TYR A 83 1.71 5.45 -5.13
C TYR A 83 0.66 5.40 -6.25
N PRO A 84 0.96 4.80 -7.41
CA PRO A 84 -0.05 4.59 -8.44
C PRO A 84 -1.16 3.65 -7.94
N TYR A 85 -0.77 2.53 -7.31
CA TYR A 85 -1.70 1.48 -6.90
C TYR A 85 -2.08 1.63 -5.43
N LYS A 86 -3.38 1.59 -5.16
CA LYS A 86 -3.96 1.69 -3.83
C LYS A 86 -5.06 0.63 -3.70
N PHE A 87 -5.07 -0.04 -2.56
CA PHE A 87 -5.96 -1.16 -2.30
C PHE A 87 -6.58 -1.01 -0.91
N LEU A 88 -7.82 -1.48 -0.78
CA LEU A 88 -8.39 -1.76 0.53
C LEU A 88 -7.63 -2.93 1.17
N PRO A 89 -7.06 -2.74 2.37
CA PRO A 89 -6.29 -3.77 3.06
C PRO A 89 -7.08 -5.04 3.35
N SER A 90 -8.38 -4.91 3.68
CA SER A 90 -9.35 -6.01 3.72
C SER A 90 -10.24 -6.02 2.46
N GLY A 91 -10.91 -7.14 2.13
CA GLY A 91 -11.83 -7.21 1.00
C GLY A 91 -11.78 -8.49 0.15
N SER A 92 -12.24 -8.40 -1.11
CA SER A 92 -12.32 -9.52 -2.07
C SER A 92 -10.96 -10.04 -2.53
N SER A 93 -10.77 -11.36 -2.60
CA SER A 93 -9.51 -11.99 -3.05
C SER A 93 -9.05 -11.58 -4.45
N VAL A 94 -9.94 -11.02 -5.27
CA VAL A 94 -9.58 -10.49 -6.60
C VAL A 94 -9.06 -9.07 -6.46
N VAL A 95 -7.78 -8.88 -6.77
CA VAL A 95 -7.16 -7.55 -6.87
C VAL A 95 -7.49 -6.95 -8.23
N GLN A 96 -8.11 -5.77 -8.22
CA GLN A 96 -8.43 -5.07 -9.46
C GLN A 96 -7.15 -4.46 -10.08
N PRO A 97 -7.07 -4.39 -11.42
CA PRO A 97 -6.04 -3.62 -12.12
C PRO A 97 -6.04 -2.14 -11.72
N TYR A 98 -5.07 -1.38 -12.22
CA TYR A 98 -4.99 0.05 -11.99
C TYR A 98 -6.33 0.78 -12.24
N THR A 99 -6.80 1.48 -11.22
CA THR A 99 -7.88 2.44 -11.27
C THR A 99 -7.36 3.76 -10.70
N PRO A 100 -7.56 4.90 -11.37
CA PRO A 100 -7.14 6.20 -10.89
C PRO A 100 -7.70 6.49 -9.49
N GLN A 101 -6.78 6.77 -8.57
CA GLN A 101 -7.09 7.16 -7.19
C GLN A 101 -6.13 8.26 -6.73
N ASN A 102 -5.94 9.28 -7.57
CA ASN A 102 -4.87 10.28 -7.40
C ASN A 102 -5.26 11.43 -6.48
N LEU A 103 -6.53 11.84 -6.46
CA LEU A 103 -7.04 12.93 -5.62
C LEU A 103 -7.90 12.43 -4.47
N ASN A 104 -8.57 11.30 -4.68
CA ASN A 104 -9.34 10.59 -3.68
C ASN A 104 -9.05 9.09 -3.84
N TYR A 105 -8.89 8.39 -2.72
CA TYR A 105 -8.59 6.98 -2.70
C TYR A 105 -9.38 6.30 -1.61
N ASP A 106 -9.68 5.03 -1.85
CA ASP A 106 -10.37 4.22 -0.87
C ASP A 106 -9.43 3.90 0.29
N LYS A 107 -9.99 3.95 1.50
CA LYS A 107 -9.29 3.68 2.75
C LYS A 107 -10.21 2.92 3.66
N GLU A 108 -9.62 2.09 4.48
CA GLU A 108 -10.35 1.22 5.38
C GLU A 108 -10.28 1.74 6.80
N TYR A 109 -11.38 1.56 7.54
CA TYR A 109 -11.41 1.75 8.98
C TYR A 109 -11.64 0.40 9.65
N LEU A 110 -10.69 -0.04 10.48
CA LEU A 110 -10.89 -1.19 11.35
C LEU A 110 -11.32 -0.68 12.72
N ASP A 111 -12.49 -1.13 13.16
CA ASP A 111 -13.08 -0.83 14.47
C ASP A 111 -12.54 -1.82 15.52
N TYR A 112 -11.89 -1.28 16.56
CA TYR A 112 -11.38 -2.07 17.70
C TYR A 112 -12.21 -1.85 18.97
N THR A 113 -13.40 -1.26 18.90
CA THR A 113 -14.28 -1.09 20.06
C THR A 113 -15.08 -2.35 20.40
N GLY A 114 -15.17 -3.31 19.48
CA GLY A 114 -15.93 -4.55 19.61
C GLY A 114 -15.29 -5.62 20.51
N HIS A 115 -15.78 -6.85 20.37
CA HIS A 115 -15.26 -8.02 21.10
C HIS A 115 -13.86 -8.39 20.61
N GLN A 116 -12.98 -8.74 21.55
CA GLN A 116 -11.57 -9.04 21.25
C GLN A 116 -11.41 -10.15 20.21
N ASP A 117 -12.22 -11.20 20.24
CA ASP A 117 -12.10 -12.32 19.31
C ASP A 117 -12.42 -11.91 17.86
N ASP A 118 -13.39 -11.01 17.66
CA ASP A 118 -13.73 -10.50 16.33
C ASP A 118 -12.65 -9.54 15.81
N ILE A 119 -12.02 -8.77 16.71
CA ILE A 119 -10.87 -7.92 16.40
C ILE A 119 -9.69 -8.79 15.96
N ILE A 120 -9.37 -9.85 16.71
CA ILE A 120 -8.28 -10.78 16.36
C ILE A 120 -8.53 -11.40 14.99
N ARG A 121 -9.75 -11.89 14.71
CA ARG A 121 -10.09 -12.43 13.38
C ARG A 121 -9.89 -11.39 12.28
N SER A 122 -10.37 -10.16 12.50
CA SER A 122 -10.21 -9.07 11.52
C SER A 122 -8.73 -8.73 11.27
N LEU A 123 -7.88 -8.81 12.30
CA LEU A 123 -6.44 -8.60 12.18
C LEU A 123 -5.75 -9.74 11.42
N GLN A 124 -6.15 -10.98 11.68
CA GLN A 124 -5.65 -12.16 10.96
C GLN A 124 -6.06 -12.10 9.48
N ASP A 125 -7.30 -11.74 9.18
CA ASP A 125 -7.79 -11.56 7.81
C ASP A 125 -7.00 -10.46 7.08
N LEU A 126 -6.74 -9.33 7.75
CA LEU A 126 -5.90 -8.26 7.24
C LEU A 126 -4.48 -8.76 6.94
N GLN A 127 -3.86 -9.46 7.89
CA GLN A 127 -2.51 -10.00 7.74
C GLN A 127 -2.44 -10.98 6.56
N SER A 128 -3.32 -11.98 6.53
CA SER A 128 -3.31 -13.02 5.50
C SER A 128 -3.59 -12.45 4.12
N ARG A 129 -4.50 -11.48 4.01
CA ARG A 129 -4.74 -10.80 2.74
C ARG A 129 -3.53 -9.99 2.27
N VAL A 130 -2.83 -9.31 3.17
CA VAL A 130 -1.59 -8.60 2.81
C VAL A 130 -0.52 -9.59 2.33
N SER A 131 -0.28 -10.68 3.06
CA SER A 131 0.78 -11.64 2.73
C SER A 131 0.46 -12.54 1.54
N ASP A 132 -0.79 -12.97 1.39
CA ASP A 132 -1.15 -14.07 0.49
C ASP A 132 -1.80 -13.56 -0.81
N VAL A 133 -2.31 -12.33 -0.81
CA VAL A 133 -3.01 -11.75 -1.96
C VAL A 133 -2.33 -10.49 -2.46
N LEU A 134 -2.24 -9.44 -1.63
CA LEU A 134 -1.81 -8.12 -2.07
C LEU A 134 -0.33 -8.06 -2.40
N LEU A 135 0.54 -8.58 -1.54
CA LEU A 135 1.99 -8.60 -1.78
C LEU A 135 2.36 -9.49 -2.99
N PRO A 136 1.83 -10.73 -3.14
CA PRO A 136 2.09 -11.53 -4.33
C PRO A 136 1.62 -10.87 -5.62
N TYR A 137 0.43 -10.25 -5.62
CA TYR A 137 -0.04 -9.47 -6.77
C TYR A 137 0.91 -8.31 -7.11
N ALA A 138 1.29 -7.51 -6.11
CA ALA A 138 2.24 -6.42 -6.26
C ALA A 138 3.58 -6.89 -6.87
N ARG A 139 4.12 -8.02 -6.40
CA ARG A 139 5.36 -8.61 -6.93
C ARG A 139 5.23 -9.18 -8.34
N SER A 140 4.02 -9.58 -8.74
CA SER A 140 3.75 -10.09 -10.09
C SER A 140 3.63 -8.99 -11.15
N LEU A 141 3.43 -7.74 -10.71
CA LEU A 141 3.15 -6.63 -11.61
C LEU A 141 4.46 -6.09 -12.20
N SER A 142 4.71 -6.36 -13.47
CA SER A 142 5.90 -5.86 -14.16
C SER A 142 5.79 -4.37 -14.51
N PRO A 143 6.91 -3.67 -14.76
CA PRO A 143 6.89 -2.31 -15.25
C PRO A 143 6.09 -2.13 -16.55
N GLU A 144 6.16 -3.08 -17.47
CA GLU A 144 5.40 -3.08 -18.74
C GLU A 144 3.90 -3.15 -18.48
N THR A 145 3.46 -4.12 -17.66
CA THR A 145 2.03 -4.27 -17.33
C THR A 145 1.52 -3.04 -16.58
N ALA A 146 2.32 -2.49 -15.66
CA ALA A 146 1.92 -1.29 -14.93
C ALA A 146 1.80 -0.07 -15.85
N TYR A 147 2.74 0.10 -16.77
CA TYR A 147 2.69 1.14 -17.79
C TYR A 147 1.42 1.03 -18.64
N GLU A 148 1.12 -0.15 -19.18
CA GLU A 148 -0.09 -0.38 -20.00
C GLU A 148 -1.38 -0.11 -19.22
N GLN A 149 -1.45 -0.57 -17.97
CA GLN A 149 -2.62 -0.35 -17.12
C GLN A 149 -2.85 1.15 -16.83
N ILE A 150 -1.78 1.89 -16.49
CA ILE A 150 -1.88 3.33 -16.23
C ILE A 150 -2.23 4.06 -17.53
N LEU A 151 -1.58 3.75 -18.64
CA LEU A 151 -1.83 4.40 -19.93
C LEU A 151 -3.28 4.25 -20.40
N ASN A 152 -3.87 3.07 -20.21
CA ASN A 152 -5.23 2.75 -20.66
C ASN A 152 -6.33 3.33 -19.77
N ASN A 153 -6.05 3.51 -18.47
CA ASN A 153 -7.06 3.91 -17.48
C ASN A 153 -6.79 5.27 -16.83
N GLN A 154 -5.77 6.03 -17.25
CA GLN A 154 -5.39 7.33 -16.66
C GLN A 154 -6.51 8.39 -16.69
N GLU A 155 -6.46 9.30 -15.72
CA GLU A 155 -7.29 10.51 -15.66
C GLU A 155 -6.53 11.78 -16.10
N TYR A 156 -5.34 11.61 -16.71
CA TYR A 156 -4.42 12.68 -17.11
C TYR A 156 -3.97 13.57 -15.94
N ALA A 157 -3.96 13.02 -14.72
CA ALA A 157 -3.44 13.69 -13.55
C ALA A 157 -1.96 14.02 -13.74
N TRP A 158 -1.50 15.12 -13.17
CA TRP A 158 -0.10 15.56 -13.30
C TRP A 158 0.89 14.46 -12.90
N ILE A 159 0.61 13.74 -11.82
CA ILE A 159 1.48 12.67 -11.31
C ILE A 159 1.50 11.42 -12.21
N GLU A 160 0.41 11.11 -12.92
CA GLU A 160 0.38 9.99 -13.88
C GLU A 160 1.33 10.25 -15.05
N LYS A 161 1.41 11.51 -15.52
CA LYS A 161 2.35 11.89 -16.59
C LYS A 161 3.80 11.66 -16.18
N ILE A 162 4.12 11.94 -14.92
CA ILE A 162 5.45 11.69 -14.36
C ILE A 162 5.71 10.18 -14.31
N TRP A 163 4.77 9.40 -13.78
CA TRP A 163 4.93 7.94 -13.72
C TRP A 163 5.10 7.32 -15.10
N LEU A 164 4.28 7.70 -16.08
CA LEU A 164 4.38 7.21 -17.45
C LEU A 164 5.75 7.52 -18.07
N ALA A 165 6.27 8.74 -17.87
CA ALA A 165 7.61 9.10 -18.33
C ALA A 165 8.71 8.25 -17.66
N ASP A 166 8.58 7.96 -16.37
CA ASP A 166 9.53 7.11 -15.63
C ASP A 166 9.49 5.65 -16.12
N TYR A 167 8.29 5.13 -16.40
CA TYR A 167 8.11 3.81 -17.00
C TYR A 167 8.73 3.76 -18.41
N GLU A 168 8.42 4.72 -19.28
CA GLU A 168 8.98 4.79 -20.64
C GLU A 168 10.51 4.78 -20.62
N SER A 169 11.12 5.62 -19.77
CA SER A 169 12.57 5.69 -19.63
C SER A 169 13.17 4.35 -19.17
N THR A 170 12.54 3.71 -18.18
CA THR A 170 13.00 2.42 -17.66
C THR A 170 12.89 1.31 -18.70
N LEU A 171 11.78 1.27 -19.44
CA LEU A 171 11.52 0.26 -20.47
C LEU A 171 12.42 0.43 -21.71
N GLN A 172 12.87 1.65 -22.01
CA GLN A 172 13.85 1.90 -23.06
C GLN A 172 15.25 1.42 -22.65
N ASN A 173 15.66 1.71 -21.41
CA ASN A 173 16.97 1.30 -20.89
C ASN A 173 17.13 -0.22 -20.79
N ASN A 174 16.05 -0.96 -20.50
CA ASN A 174 16.08 -2.42 -20.43
C ASN A 174 16.14 -3.12 -21.80
N LYS A 175 15.97 -2.38 -22.91
CA LYS A 175 16.05 -2.90 -24.28
C LYS A 175 17.41 -2.64 -24.94
N ALA A 176 18.27 -1.84 -24.31
CA ALA A 176 19.61 -1.48 -24.78
C ALA A 176 20.67 -2.42 -24.21
#